data_AF-A0AAU1A5I6-F1
#
_entry.id   AF-A0AAU1A5I6-F1
#
_cell.length_a   1.000
_cell.length_b   1.000
_cell.length_c   1.000
_cell.angle_alpha   90.00
_cell.angle_beta   90.00
_cell.angle_gamma   90.00
#
_symmetry.space_group_name_H-M   'P 1'
#
loop_
_entity.id
_entity.type
_entity.pdbx_description
1 polymer ?
#
loop_
_entity_poly.entity_id
_entity_poly.type
_entity_poly.pdbx_seq_one_letter_code
_entity_poly.pdbx_strand_id
1 'polypeptide(L)'
;MFGLLSKLAELLAQFGTGLVTLRRTAQDTDVAAALLRCAVELQDLCVRGDRLLALADDLLDVSEGPGTAQEFVRLVNVQAEAVGALRGTLVECQALMATVDAEVYVQLAPLLDAKSGLLARWQHQATMSALSTTTLFFLPRAALDEALAVGSAHATPDGLADDRTDYLLAVGEGMRAARAREVRDLSRAAATGHAAAIRNELADARDELARAGALCRQLVDAVQEAVGPEAMARLRRQLVPKQSAPRPGRTPAQ
;
A
#
# COMPACT_ATOMS: atom_id res chain seq x y z
N MET A 1 8.41 -3.18 0.30
CA MET A 1 6.94 -3.12 0.50
C MET A 1 6.58 -2.07 1.54
N PHE A 2 7.09 -2.17 2.77
CA PHE A 2 6.70 -1.28 3.87
C PHE A 2 6.95 0.19 3.56
N GLY A 3 8.07 0.53 2.91
CA GLY A 3 8.31 1.89 2.42
C GLY A 3 7.33 2.38 1.36
N LEU A 4 6.85 1.50 0.48
CA LEU A 4 5.77 1.85 -0.47
C LEU A 4 4.48 2.20 0.27
N LEU A 5 4.10 1.38 1.25
CA LEU A 5 2.89 1.62 2.05
C LEU A 5 3.02 2.88 2.89
N SER A 6 4.20 3.11 3.49
CA SER A 6 4.51 4.30 4.28
C SER A 6 4.43 5.57 3.43
N LYS A 7 4.99 5.54 2.21
CA LYS A 7 4.92 6.67 1.28
C LYS A 7 3.52 6.95 0.77
N LEU A 8 2.76 5.89 0.46
CA LEU A 8 1.36 6.05 0.10
C LEU A 8 0.54 6.66 1.25
N ALA A 9 0.77 6.22 2.50
CA ALA A 9 0.13 6.79 3.67
C ALA A 9 0.50 8.27 3.86
N GLU A 10 1.76 8.62 3.64
CA GLU A 10 2.28 9.99 3.73
C GLU A 10 1.57 10.92 2.74
N LEU A 11 1.48 10.51 1.47
CA LEU A 11 0.80 11.29 0.42
C LEU A 11 -0.70 11.48 0.72
N LEU A 12 -1.39 10.39 1.11
CA LEU A 12 -2.82 10.46 1.42
C LEU A 12 -3.11 11.30 2.66
N ALA A 13 -2.26 11.24 3.68
CA ALA A 13 -2.40 12.05 4.90
C ALA A 13 -2.14 13.54 4.64
N GLN A 14 -1.13 13.88 3.83
CA GLN A 14 -0.86 15.26 3.41
C GLN A 14 -2.05 15.85 2.65
N PHE A 15 -2.65 15.09 1.74
CA PHE A 15 -3.85 15.53 1.03
C PHE A 15 -5.06 15.68 1.96
N GLY A 16 -5.34 14.67 2.80
CA GLY A 16 -6.48 14.69 3.69
C GLY A 16 -6.47 15.89 4.64
N THR A 17 -5.30 16.23 5.19
CA THR A 17 -5.14 17.41 6.06
C THR A 17 -5.35 18.73 5.30
N GLY A 18 -4.88 18.84 4.06
CA GLY A 18 -5.17 19.99 3.19
C GLY A 18 -6.67 20.16 2.90
N LEU A 19 -7.36 19.05 2.64
CA LEU A 19 -8.81 18.98 2.43
C LEU A 19 -9.63 19.55 3.61
N VAL A 20 -9.25 19.18 4.84
CA VAL A 20 -9.95 19.60 6.09
C VAL A 20 -9.94 21.13 6.26
N THR A 21 -8.92 21.81 5.74
CA THR A 21 -8.79 23.25 5.94
C THR A 21 -9.71 24.10 5.05
N LEU A 22 -10.36 23.54 4.01
CA LEU A 22 -10.84 24.36 2.89
C LEU A 22 -12.34 24.37 2.48
N ARG A 23 -13.31 23.52 2.92
CA ARG A 23 -14.77 23.75 2.62
C ARG A 23 -15.83 22.78 3.21
N ARG A 24 -17.12 23.14 3.00
CA ARG A 24 -18.40 22.50 3.40
C ARG A 24 -19.38 22.35 2.20
N THR A 25 -19.49 21.20 1.56
CA THR A 25 -20.50 20.82 0.53
C THR A 25 -20.72 19.28 0.48
N ALA A 26 -21.68 18.79 -0.33
CA ALA A 26 -22.00 17.36 -0.48
C ALA A 26 -20.90 16.55 -1.20
N GLN A 27 -20.18 17.17 -2.15
CA GLN A 27 -19.06 16.57 -2.87
C GLN A 27 -17.91 16.22 -1.90
N ASP A 28 -17.77 16.98 -0.82
CA ASP A 28 -16.79 16.72 0.25
C ASP A 28 -17.12 15.43 1.02
N THR A 29 -18.38 14.99 1.05
CA THR A 29 -18.78 13.74 1.71
C THR A 29 -18.35 12.52 0.89
N ASP A 30 -18.46 12.57 -0.43
CA ASP A 30 -18.03 11.47 -1.32
C ASP A 30 -16.49 11.37 -1.38
N VAL A 31 -15.80 12.51 -1.42
CA VAL A 31 -14.34 12.57 -1.33
C VAL A 31 -13.86 12.05 0.04
N ALA A 32 -14.52 12.44 1.13
CA ALA A 32 -14.22 11.91 2.45
C ALA A 32 -14.46 10.39 2.54
N ALA A 33 -15.54 9.88 1.93
CA ALA A 33 -15.82 8.45 1.88
C ALA A 33 -14.73 7.68 1.12
N ALA A 34 -14.29 8.23 -0.01
CA ALA A 34 -13.20 7.70 -0.82
C ALA A 34 -11.88 7.64 -0.03
N LEU A 35 -11.50 8.74 0.64
CA LEU A 35 -10.29 8.79 1.47
C LEU A 35 -10.36 7.85 2.66
N LEU A 36 -11.49 7.77 3.34
CA LEU A 36 -11.69 6.83 4.44
C LEU A 36 -11.57 5.38 3.98
N ARG A 37 -12.13 5.03 2.81
CA ARG A 37 -11.97 3.70 2.24
C ARG A 37 -10.50 3.37 2.00
N CYS A 38 -9.76 4.27 1.35
CA CYS A 38 -8.33 4.10 1.11
C CYS A 38 -7.54 3.97 2.43
N ALA A 39 -7.88 4.78 3.44
CA ALA A 39 -7.23 4.75 4.74
C ALA A 39 -7.45 3.42 5.47
N VAL A 40 -8.67 2.88 5.44
CA VAL A 40 -9.00 1.58 6.07
C VAL A 40 -8.28 0.44 5.35
N GLU A 41 -8.31 0.41 4.02
CA GLU A 41 -7.58 -0.61 3.26
C GLU A 41 -6.07 -0.58 3.54
N LEU A 42 -5.50 0.62 3.68
CA LEU A 42 -4.10 0.80 4.05
C LEU A 42 -3.80 0.40 5.50
N GLN A 43 -4.71 0.64 6.44
CA GLN A 43 -4.60 0.14 7.82
C GLN A 43 -4.59 -1.39 7.86
N ASP A 44 -5.48 -2.04 7.11
CA ASP A 44 -5.52 -3.50 7.01
C ASP A 44 -4.21 -4.07 6.44
N LEU A 45 -3.62 -3.38 5.45
CA LEU A 45 -2.30 -3.72 4.92
C LEU A 45 -1.21 -3.56 5.98
N CYS A 46 -1.30 -2.54 6.85
CA CYS A 46 -0.35 -2.34 7.94
C CYS A 46 -0.45 -3.48 8.97
N VAL A 47 -1.66 -3.83 9.41
CA VAL A 47 -1.87 -4.93 10.37
C VAL A 47 -1.36 -6.27 9.84
N ARG A 48 -1.64 -6.58 8.56
CA ARG A 48 -1.08 -7.78 7.91
C ARG A 48 0.43 -7.70 7.78
N GLY A 49 0.97 -6.50 7.54
CA GLY A 49 2.41 -6.24 7.49
C GLY A 49 3.12 -6.59 8.80
N ASP A 50 2.53 -6.24 9.95
CA ASP A 50 3.10 -6.58 11.27
C ASP A 50 3.20 -8.10 11.43
N ARG A 51 2.16 -8.83 10.99
CA ARG A 51 2.16 -10.30 11.01
C ARG A 51 3.20 -10.88 10.06
N LEU A 52 3.41 -10.28 8.88
CA LEU A 52 4.48 -10.68 7.96
C LEU A 52 5.87 -10.47 8.57
N LEU A 53 6.09 -9.35 9.26
CA LEU A 53 7.37 -9.06 9.91
C LEU A 53 7.65 -10.02 11.08
N ALA A 54 6.62 -10.40 11.84
CA ALA A 54 6.75 -11.42 12.88
C ALA A 54 7.13 -12.79 12.30
N LEU A 55 6.40 -13.24 11.26
CA LEU A 55 6.72 -14.49 10.58
C LEU A 55 8.10 -14.46 9.90
N ALA A 56 8.56 -13.30 9.43
CA ALA A 56 9.90 -13.14 8.89
C ALA A 56 10.98 -13.34 9.97
N ASP A 57 10.79 -12.78 11.17
CA ASP A 57 11.69 -13.04 12.31
C ASP A 57 11.71 -14.52 12.69
N ASP A 58 10.53 -15.14 12.78
CA ASP A 58 10.38 -16.57 13.05
C ASP A 58 11.17 -17.42 12.02
N LEU A 59 11.12 -17.05 10.74
CA LEU A 59 11.90 -17.72 9.67
C LEU A 59 13.42 -17.55 9.79
N LEU A 60 13.90 -16.51 10.47
CA LEU A 60 15.34 -16.31 10.71
C LEU A 60 15.85 -17.17 11.87
N ASP A 61 14.96 -17.72 12.68
CA ASP A 61 15.30 -18.55 13.82
C ASP A 61 15.28 -20.04 13.41
N VAL A 62 16.38 -20.74 13.69
CA VAL A 62 16.70 -22.10 13.17
C VAL A 62 15.72 -23.19 13.66
N SER A 63 14.86 -22.84 14.62
CA SER A 63 14.00 -23.78 15.35
C SER A 63 12.62 -23.99 14.70
N GLU A 64 12.29 -23.21 13.67
CA GLU A 64 10.93 -23.11 13.15
C GLU A 64 10.64 -24.11 12.00
N GLY A 65 9.47 -24.73 12.07
CA GLY A 65 9.07 -25.78 11.15
C GLY A 65 8.59 -25.27 9.78
N PRO A 66 8.40 -26.18 8.79
CA PRO A 66 7.96 -25.83 7.43
C PRO A 66 6.59 -25.13 7.35
N GLY A 67 5.79 -25.16 8.42
CA GLY A 67 4.51 -24.45 8.50
C GLY A 67 4.65 -22.92 8.46
N THR A 68 5.71 -22.37 9.06
CA THR A 68 5.94 -20.91 9.11
C THR A 68 6.21 -20.35 7.72
N ALA A 69 7.02 -21.03 6.91
CA ALA A 69 7.31 -20.61 5.53
C ALA A 69 6.05 -20.65 4.65
N GLN A 70 5.21 -21.69 4.80
CA GLN A 70 3.95 -21.78 4.05
C GLN A 70 2.98 -20.67 4.43
N GLU A 71 2.84 -20.40 5.73
CA GLU A 71 1.99 -19.33 6.24
C GLU A 71 2.49 -17.95 5.80
N PHE A 72 3.80 -17.72 5.82
CA PHE A 72 4.42 -16.51 5.32
C PHE A 72 4.12 -16.30 3.83
N VAL A 73 4.35 -17.32 2.98
CA VAL A 73 4.03 -17.25 1.54
C VAL A 73 2.54 -16.97 1.30
N ARG A 74 1.67 -17.67 2.02
CA ARG A 74 0.22 -17.46 1.95
C ARG A 74 -0.13 -16.01 2.27
N LEU A 75 0.44 -15.46 3.35
CA LEU A 75 0.16 -14.09 3.78
C LEU A 75 0.75 -13.05 2.81
N VAL A 76 1.91 -13.30 2.20
CA VAL A 76 2.47 -12.44 1.13
C VAL A 76 1.52 -12.38 -0.06
N ASN A 77 0.94 -13.51 -0.47
CA ASN A 77 -0.03 -13.54 -1.57
C ASN A 77 -1.31 -12.75 -1.24
N VAL A 78 -1.84 -12.94 -0.02
CA VAL A 78 -2.99 -12.15 0.45
C VAL A 78 -2.66 -10.65 0.49
N GLN A 79 -1.45 -10.29 0.93
CA GLN A 79 -0.98 -8.91 0.91
C GLN A 79 -0.87 -8.36 -0.52
N ALA A 80 -0.37 -9.16 -1.46
CA ALA A 80 -0.25 -8.80 -2.87
C ALA A 80 -1.62 -8.55 -3.53
N GLU A 81 -2.61 -9.38 -3.23
CA GLU A 81 -3.99 -9.19 -3.67
C GLU A 81 -4.59 -7.90 -3.08
N ALA A 82 -4.39 -7.68 -1.78
CA ALA A 82 -4.89 -6.50 -1.09
C ALA A 82 -4.26 -5.18 -1.60
N VAL A 83 -2.96 -5.17 -1.94
CA VAL A 83 -2.34 -4.01 -2.60
C VAL A 83 -2.91 -3.79 -4.00
N GLY A 84 -3.20 -4.86 -4.73
CA GLY A 84 -3.90 -4.78 -6.01
C GLY A 84 -5.30 -4.17 -5.88
N ALA A 85 -6.05 -4.58 -4.86
CA ALA A 85 -7.36 -4.02 -4.54
C ALA A 85 -7.25 -2.54 -4.16
N LEU A 86 -6.33 -2.16 -3.27
CA LEU A 86 -6.09 -0.77 -2.90
C LEU A 86 -5.74 0.11 -4.10
N ARG A 87 -4.91 -0.40 -5.02
CA ARG A 87 -4.62 0.30 -6.28
C ARG A 87 -5.88 0.52 -7.10
N GLY A 88 -6.75 -0.50 -7.21
CA GLY A 88 -8.06 -0.39 -7.85
C GLY A 88 -8.93 0.68 -7.21
N THR A 89 -9.06 0.65 -5.88
CA THR A 89 -9.78 1.66 -5.10
C THR A 89 -9.23 3.06 -5.34
N LEU A 90 -7.91 3.25 -5.33
CA LEU A 90 -7.28 4.56 -5.57
C LEU A 90 -7.56 5.08 -6.99
N VAL A 91 -7.56 4.22 -8.00
CA VAL A 91 -7.91 4.56 -9.37
C VAL A 91 -9.40 4.91 -9.49
N GLU A 92 -10.29 4.17 -8.82
CA GLU A 92 -11.73 4.50 -8.78
C GLU A 92 -12.00 5.84 -8.09
N CYS A 93 -11.30 6.08 -6.97
CA CYS A 93 -11.41 7.32 -6.21
C CYS A 93 -10.73 8.51 -6.88
N GLN A 94 -9.88 8.26 -7.89
CA GLN A 94 -9.03 9.25 -8.52
C GLN A 94 -9.81 10.45 -9.04
N ALA A 95 -10.88 10.21 -9.82
CA ALA A 95 -11.66 11.28 -10.42
C ALA A 95 -12.30 12.19 -9.35
N LEU A 96 -12.70 11.61 -8.21
CA LEU A 96 -13.26 12.35 -7.08
C LEU A 96 -12.18 13.18 -6.37
N MET A 97 -11.01 12.58 -6.08
CA MET A 97 -9.90 13.28 -5.42
C MET A 97 -9.37 14.45 -6.26
N ALA A 98 -9.28 14.26 -7.58
CA ALA A 98 -8.84 15.30 -8.53
C ALA A 98 -9.77 16.52 -8.62
N THR A 99 -11.04 16.40 -8.18
CA THR A 99 -11.93 17.58 -8.10
C THR A 99 -11.52 18.57 -7.01
N VAL A 100 -10.68 18.12 -6.07
CA VAL A 100 -10.23 18.93 -4.94
C VAL A 100 -8.81 19.43 -5.15
N ASP A 101 -7.90 18.52 -5.51
CA ASP A 101 -6.52 18.86 -5.80
C ASP A 101 -5.97 17.97 -6.93
N ALA A 102 -5.66 18.58 -8.07
CA ALA A 102 -5.08 17.88 -9.21
C ALA A 102 -3.63 17.44 -8.94
N GLU A 103 -2.92 18.10 -8.01
CA GLU A 103 -1.52 17.81 -7.69
C GLU A 103 -1.37 16.43 -7.02
N VAL A 104 -2.38 16.00 -6.26
CA VAL A 104 -2.44 14.64 -5.69
C VAL A 104 -2.26 13.58 -6.76
N TYR A 105 -2.79 13.82 -7.95
CA TYR A 105 -2.68 12.86 -9.02
C TYR A 105 -1.25 12.78 -9.59
N VAL A 106 -0.59 13.93 -9.75
CA VAL A 106 0.82 14.01 -10.17
C VAL A 106 1.71 13.24 -9.18
N GLN A 107 1.41 13.33 -7.89
CA GLN A 107 2.15 12.64 -6.84
C GLN A 107 1.84 11.14 -6.73
N LEU A 108 0.60 10.72 -7.00
CA LEU A 108 0.18 9.31 -6.96
C LEU A 108 0.51 8.53 -8.25
N ALA A 109 0.63 9.20 -9.40
CA ALA A 109 0.84 8.56 -10.69
C ALA A 109 2.00 7.54 -10.71
N PRO A 110 3.19 7.83 -10.13
CA PRO A 110 4.29 6.86 -10.07
C PRO A 110 3.98 5.59 -9.26
N LEU A 111 3.06 5.67 -8.29
CA LEU A 111 2.64 4.51 -7.49
C LEU A 111 1.60 3.66 -8.24
N LEU A 112 0.66 4.31 -8.93
CA LEU A 112 -0.57 3.70 -9.45
C LEU A 112 -0.49 3.19 -10.89
N ASP A 113 0.42 3.73 -11.70
CA ASP A 113 0.50 3.43 -13.14
C ASP A 113 0.49 1.91 -13.40
N ALA A 114 -0.40 1.47 -14.29
CA ALA A 114 -0.66 0.05 -14.49
C ALA A 114 0.51 -0.68 -15.16
N LYS A 115 1.32 0.02 -15.97
CA LYS A 115 2.42 -0.57 -16.75
C LYS A 115 3.73 -0.60 -15.96
N SER A 116 3.97 0.45 -15.18
CA SER A 116 5.28 0.76 -14.62
C SER A 116 5.24 1.33 -13.21
N GLY A 117 4.05 1.47 -12.62
CA GLY A 117 3.86 1.96 -11.28
C GLY A 117 4.47 1.04 -10.23
N LEU A 118 4.94 1.63 -9.14
CA LEU A 118 5.68 0.93 -8.10
C LEU A 118 4.83 -0.14 -7.40
N LEU A 119 3.53 0.10 -7.19
CA LEU A 119 2.64 -0.91 -6.57
C LEU A 119 2.45 -2.13 -7.48
N ALA A 120 2.27 -1.91 -8.79
CA ALA A 120 2.12 -2.99 -9.76
C ALA A 120 3.41 -3.81 -9.88
N ARG A 121 4.56 -3.15 -9.90
CA ARG A 121 5.88 -3.82 -9.91
C ARG A 121 6.12 -4.65 -8.65
N TRP A 122 5.79 -4.10 -7.49
CA TRP A 122 5.91 -4.85 -6.24
C TRP A 122 4.99 -6.07 -6.22
N GLN A 123 3.73 -5.91 -6.64
CA GLN A 123 2.78 -7.02 -6.73
C GLN A 123 3.33 -8.13 -7.65
N HIS A 124 3.87 -7.77 -8.81
CA HIS A 124 4.51 -8.73 -9.71
C HIS A 124 5.70 -9.43 -9.04
N GLN A 125 6.57 -8.69 -8.35
CA GLN A 125 7.69 -9.26 -7.59
C GLN A 125 7.21 -10.28 -6.54
N ALA A 126 6.14 -9.96 -5.80
CA ALA A 126 5.55 -10.84 -4.80
C ALA A 126 5.03 -12.16 -5.40
N THR A 127 4.42 -12.12 -6.59
CA THR A 127 3.98 -13.34 -7.31
C THR A 127 5.14 -14.22 -7.78
N MET A 128 6.30 -13.63 -8.03
CA MET A 128 7.47 -14.34 -8.57
C MET A 128 8.36 -14.93 -7.47
N SER A 129 8.47 -14.26 -6.32
CA SER A 129 9.35 -14.70 -5.23
C SER A 129 8.89 -14.24 -3.86
N ALA A 130 7.97 -14.98 -3.25
CA ALA A 130 7.41 -14.61 -1.94
C ALA A 130 8.46 -14.59 -0.81
N LEU A 131 9.44 -15.50 -0.81
CA LEU A 131 10.46 -15.65 0.25
C LEU A 131 11.73 -14.81 0.03
N SER A 132 11.69 -13.81 -0.85
CA SER A 132 12.84 -12.92 -1.12
C SER A 132 12.84 -11.67 -0.25
N THR A 133 14.01 -11.23 0.21
CA THR A 133 14.17 -9.92 0.87
C THR A 133 13.72 -8.78 -0.03
N THR A 134 13.92 -8.87 -1.35
CA THR A 134 13.43 -7.83 -2.28
C THR A 134 11.92 -7.81 -2.42
N THR A 135 11.21 -8.87 -2.03
CA THR A 135 9.75 -8.83 -1.94
C THR A 135 9.32 -8.06 -0.70
N LEU A 136 9.95 -8.30 0.46
CA LEU A 136 9.65 -7.56 1.68
C LEU A 136 10.11 -6.09 1.63
N PHE A 137 11.33 -5.86 1.17
CA PHE A 137 12.01 -4.56 1.23
C PHE A 137 12.17 -3.89 -0.13
N PHE A 138 11.45 -4.35 -1.16
CA PHE A 138 11.31 -3.77 -2.52
C PHE A 138 12.43 -2.83 -2.99
N LEU A 139 12.39 -1.57 -2.56
CA LEU A 139 13.43 -0.59 -2.76
C LEU A 139 13.82 0.02 -1.41
N PRO A 140 15.11 0.34 -1.20
CA PRO A 140 15.52 1.22 -0.12
C PRO A 140 14.79 2.56 -0.19
N ARG A 141 14.50 3.16 0.96
CA ARG A 141 13.73 4.41 1.04
C ARG A 141 14.29 5.53 0.17
N ALA A 142 15.60 5.74 0.16
CA ALA A 142 16.23 6.77 -0.66
C ALA A 142 15.98 6.55 -2.17
N ALA A 143 16.07 5.31 -2.65
CA ALA A 143 15.77 4.98 -4.04
C ALA A 143 14.28 5.12 -4.37
N LEU A 144 13.41 4.85 -3.38
CA LEU A 144 11.98 5.10 -3.51
C LEU A 144 11.68 6.60 -3.61
N ASP A 145 12.28 7.42 -2.76
CA ASP A 145 12.13 8.88 -2.78
C ASP A 145 12.60 9.48 -4.11
N GLU A 146 13.76 9.04 -4.61
CA GLU A 146 14.27 9.45 -5.92
C GLU A 146 13.33 9.03 -7.05
N ALA A 147 12.88 7.76 -7.07
CA ALA A 147 11.97 7.27 -8.10
C ALA A 147 10.62 8.02 -8.10
N LEU A 148 10.10 8.37 -6.92
CA LEU A 148 8.88 9.17 -6.80
C LEU A 148 9.11 10.59 -7.32
N ALA A 149 10.21 11.24 -6.94
CA ALA A 149 10.53 12.59 -7.39
C ALA A 149 10.69 12.67 -8.92
N VAL A 150 11.45 11.74 -9.51
CA VAL A 150 11.59 11.63 -10.97
C VAL A 150 10.24 11.30 -11.60
N GLY A 151 9.50 10.33 -11.05
CA GLY A 151 8.18 9.95 -11.56
C GLY A 151 7.21 11.13 -11.60
N SER A 152 7.15 11.94 -10.55
CA SER A 152 6.28 13.12 -10.49
C SER A 152 6.68 14.20 -11.50
N ALA A 153 7.97 14.36 -11.81
CA ALA A 153 8.41 15.27 -12.88
C ALA A 153 7.93 14.86 -14.28
N HIS A 154 7.60 13.58 -14.47
CA HIS A 154 7.03 13.03 -15.70
C HIS A 154 5.52 12.75 -15.61
N ALA A 155 4.88 13.12 -14.50
CA ALA A 155 3.45 12.91 -14.31
C ALA A 155 2.63 14.11 -14.77
N THR A 156 1.47 13.83 -15.34
CA THR A 156 0.45 14.81 -15.74
C THR A 156 -0.87 14.46 -15.03
N PRO A 157 -1.91 15.32 -15.11
CA PRO A 157 -3.27 15.00 -14.68
C PRO A 157 -3.89 13.74 -15.33
N ASP A 158 -3.32 13.23 -16.42
CA ASP A 158 -3.78 12.03 -17.14
C ASP A 158 -2.96 10.77 -16.82
N GLY A 159 -1.72 10.91 -16.35
CA GLY A 159 -0.94 9.83 -15.73
C GLY A 159 0.54 10.06 -15.84
N LEU A 160 1.34 9.00 -15.75
CA LEU A 160 2.72 9.07 -16.20
C LEU A 160 2.74 9.28 -17.72
N ALA A 161 3.51 10.26 -18.17
CA ALA A 161 3.74 10.51 -19.59
C ALA A 161 4.30 9.29 -20.33
N ASP A 162 4.11 9.26 -21.65
CA ASP A 162 4.63 8.19 -22.50
C ASP A 162 6.17 8.15 -22.49
N ASP A 163 6.82 9.31 -22.48
CA ASP A 163 8.26 9.40 -22.25
C ASP A 163 8.56 9.46 -20.74
N ARG A 164 8.77 8.26 -20.18
CA ARG A 164 9.10 8.01 -18.77
C ARG A 164 10.43 7.28 -18.62
N THR A 165 11.32 7.47 -19.58
CA THR A 165 12.61 6.75 -19.64
C THR A 165 13.42 6.95 -18.36
N ASP A 166 13.53 8.19 -17.90
CA ASP A 166 14.30 8.54 -16.70
C ASP A 166 13.71 7.92 -15.43
N TYR A 167 12.38 7.93 -15.29
CA TYR A 167 11.70 7.24 -14.21
C TYR A 167 11.98 5.73 -14.21
N LEU A 168 11.93 5.08 -15.38
CA LEU A 168 12.22 3.65 -15.52
C LEU A 168 13.68 3.34 -15.20
N LEU A 169 14.61 4.23 -15.55
CA LEU A 169 16.03 4.11 -15.22
C LEU A 169 16.26 4.22 -13.70
N ALA A 170 15.70 5.24 -13.05
CA ALA A 170 15.81 5.42 -11.60
C ALA A 170 15.29 4.19 -10.83
N VAL A 171 14.12 3.66 -11.21
CA VAL A 171 13.58 2.42 -10.63
C VAL A 171 14.49 1.23 -10.92
N GLY A 172 15.00 1.10 -12.14
CA GLY A 172 15.88 0.02 -12.56
C GLY A 172 17.21 -0.01 -11.80
N GLU A 173 17.78 1.16 -11.52
CA GLU A 173 19.00 1.31 -10.73
C GLU A 173 18.79 0.92 -9.27
N GLY A 174 17.73 1.41 -8.64
CA GLY A 174 17.35 0.99 -7.29
C GLY A 174 17.14 -0.52 -7.18
N MET A 175 16.42 -1.12 -8.14
CA MET A 175 16.18 -2.57 -8.17
C MET A 175 17.48 -3.37 -8.36
N ARG A 176 18.39 -2.89 -9.21
CA ARG A 176 19.69 -3.55 -9.43
C ARG A 176 20.53 -3.54 -8.16
N ALA A 177 20.56 -2.40 -7.45
CA ALA A 177 21.27 -2.28 -6.18
C ALA A 177 20.67 -3.19 -5.11
N ALA A 178 19.34 -3.25 -4.99
CA ALA A 178 18.64 -4.13 -4.05
C ALA A 178 18.92 -5.62 -4.35
N ARG A 179 18.85 -6.03 -5.62
CA ARG A 179 19.11 -7.42 -6.03
C ARG A 179 20.55 -7.88 -5.77
N ALA A 180 21.51 -6.98 -5.72
CA ALA A 180 22.90 -7.32 -5.42
C ALA A 180 23.09 -7.85 -3.99
N ARG A 181 22.16 -7.57 -3.08
CA ARG A 181 22.18 -7.98 -1.66
C ARG A 181 21.01 -8.89 -1.29
N GLU A 182 20.31 -9.40 -2.29
CA GLU A 182 19.09 -10.19 -2.11
C GLU A 182 19.37 -11.56 -1.49
N VAL A 183 18.55 -11.94 -0.51
CA VAL A 183 18.40 -13.33 -0.07
C VAL A 183 17.10 -13.85 -0.63
N ARG A 184 17.19 -14.81 -1.56
CA ARG A 184 16.03 -15.37 -2.30
C ARG A 184 15.13 -16.29 -1.48
N ASP A 185 15.69 -16.86 -0.42
CA ASP A 185 14.99 -17.75 0.49
C ASP A 185 15.33 -17.36 1.93
N LEU A 186 14.46 -16.55 2.52
CA LEU A 186 14.59 -16.04 3.89
C LEU A 186 14.76 -17.17 4.92
N SER A 187 14.17 -18.35 4.70
CA SER A 187 14.31 -19.50 5.62
C SER A 187 15.76 -20.02 5.72
N ARG A 188 16.62 -19.64 4.76
CA ARG A 188 18.04 -20.02 4.73
C ARG A 188 18.97 -18.87 5.12
N ALA A 189 18.42 -17.72 5.52
CA ALA A 189 19.20 -16.54 5.87
C ALA A 189 20.18 -16.79 7.03
N ALA A 190 19.80 -17.58 8.03
CA ALA A 190 20.67 -17.97 9.15
C ALA A 190 21.87 -18.79 8.67
N ALA A 191 21.63 -19.81 7.84
CA ALA A 191 22.69 -20.68 7.30
C ALA A 191 23.66 -19.93 6.38
N THR A 192 23.22 -18.83 5.76
CA THR A 192 24.03 -18.01 4.84
C THR A 192 24.67 -16.79 5.51
N GLY A 193 24.51 -16.62 6.83
CA GLY A 193 25.13 -15.51 7.58
C GLY A 193 24.47 -14.14 7.42
N HIS A 194 23.29 -14.06 6.77
CA HIS A 194 22.59 -12.79 6.51
C HIS A 194 21.56 -12.42 7.58
N ALA A 195 21.27 -13.32 8.53
CA ALA A 195 20.21 -13.11 9.52
C ALA A 195 20.34 -11.81 10.32
N ALA A 196 21.55 -11.40 10.72
CA ALA A 196 21.76 -10.15 11.46
C ALA A 196 21.41 -8.90 10.62
N ALA A 197 21.81 -8.88 9.35
CA ALA A 197 21.48 -7.78 8.44
C ALA A 197 19.97 -7.70 8.19
N ILE A 198 19.32 -8.84 7.95
CA ILE A 198 17.87 -8.90 7.72
C ILE A 198 17.10 -8.46 8.97
N ARG A 199 17.55 -8.80 10.19
CA ARG A 199 16.91 -8.30 11.42
C ARG A 199 16.95 -6.77 11.54
N ASN A 200 18.03 -6.12 11.10
CA ASN A 200 18.07 -4.66 11.05
C ASN A 200 17.07 -4.11 10.03
N GLU A 201 16.99 -4.71 8.83
CA GLU A 201 15.99 -4.33 7.82
C GLU A 201 14.54 -4.54 8.32
N LEU A 202 14.29 -5.60 9.11
CA LEU A 202 12.99 -5.83 9.76
C LEU A 202 12.69 -4.78 10.82
N ALA A 203 13.68 -4.30 11.58
CA ALA A 203 13.50 -3.22 12.54
C ALA A 203 13.11 -1.91 11.83
N ASP A 204 13.85 -1.54 10.78
CA ASP A 204 13.53 -0.36 9.96
C ASP A 204 12.12 -0.48 9.36
N ALA A 205 11.76 -1.67 8.86
CA ALA A 205 10.44 -1.92 8.30
C ALA A 205 9.31 -1.78 9.33
N ARG A 206 9.53 -2.17 10.60
CA ARG A 206 8.56 -1.94 11.69
C ARG A 206 8.35 -0.45 11.93
N ASP A 207 9.41 0.33 11.92
CA ASP A 207 9.32 1.78 12.09
C ASP A 207 8.54 2.43 10.93
N GLU A 208 8.78 1.98 9.70
CA GLU A 208 8.03 2.47 8.54
C GLU A 208 6.56 2.10 8.57
N LEU A 209 6.23 0.90 9.05
CA LEU A 209 4.86 0.40 9.17
C LEU A 209 4.11 1.07 10.33
N ALA A 210 4.78 1.27 11.47
CA ALA A 210 4.26 2.03 12.59
C ALA A 210 3.95 3.47 12.18
N ARG A 211 4.85 4.09 11.40
CA ARG A 211 4.63 5.41 10.81
C ARG A 211 3.43 5.41 9.85
N ALA A 212 3.34 4.43 8.96
CA ALA A 212 2.22 4.30 8.03
C ALA A 212 0.89 4.18 8.79
N GLY A 213 0.82 3.31 9.80
CA GLY A 213 -0.35 3.16 10.65
C GLY A 213 -0.72 4.43 11.42
N ALA A 214 0.28 5.20 11.89
CA ALA A 214 0.04 6.50 12.52
C ALA A 214 -0.54 7.53 11.54
N LEU A 215 0.00 7.61 10.32
CA LEU A 215 -0.50 8.50 9.26
C LEU A 215 -1.92 8.13 8.84
N CYS A 216 -2.24 6.83 8.73
CA CYS A 216 -3.60 6.41 8.45
C CYS A 216 -4.58 6.79 9.57
N ARG A 217 -4.18 6.66 10.85
CA ARG A 217 -5.01 7.12 11.97
C ARG A 217 -5.23 8.63 11.92
N GLN A 218 -4.17 9.41 11.70
CA GLN A 218 -4.27 10.86 11.54
C GLN A 218 -5.20 11.25 10.40
N LEU A 219 -5.11 10.57 9.24
CA LEU A 219 -6.00 10.79 8.11
C LEU A 219 -7.46 10.49 8.47
N VAL A 220 -7.72 9.36 9.14
CA VAL A 220 -9.07 8.99 9.59
C VAL A 220 -9.63 10.04 10.55
N ASP A 221 -8.83 10.45 11.55
CA ASP A 221 -9.23 11.44 12.54
C ASP A 221 -9.52 12.81 11.89
N ALA A 222 -8.64 13.25 10.98
CA ALA A 222 -8.82 14.49 10.23
C ALA A 222 -10.10 14.47 9.39
N VAL A 223 -10.36 13.37 8.65
CA VAL A 223 -11.58 13.26 7.85
C VAL A 223 -12.82 13.22 8.74
N GLN A 224 -12.77 12.54 9.90
CA GLN A 224 -13.87 12.52 10.85
C GLN A 224 -14.19 13.90 11.41
N GLU A 225 -13.16 14.68 11.76
CA GLU A 225 -13.29 16.06 12.23
C GLU A 225 -13.89 16.95 11.13
N ALA A 226 -13.39 16.85 9.91
CA ALA A 226 -13.84 17.67 8.77
C ALA A 226 -15.31 17.43 8.40
N VAL A 227 -15.72 16.17 8.33
CA VAL A 227 -17.07 15.76 7.92
C VAL A 227 -18.09 15.99 9.04
N GLY A 228 -17.65 15.90 10.30
CA GLY A 228 -18.50 16.02 11.47
C GLY A 228 -19.31 14.73 11.79
N PRO A 229 -19.85 14.63 13.01
CA PRO A 229 -20.37 13.36 13.56
C PRO A 229 -21.62 12.84 12.82
N GLU A 230 -22.51 13.71 12.35
CA GLU A 230 -23.73 13.29 11.66
C GLU A 230 -23.49 12.75 10.26
N ALA A 231 -22.60 13.39 9.49
CA ALA A 231 -22.24 12.92 8.17
C ALA A 231 -21.36 11.65 8.27
N MET A 232 -20.48 11.55 9.28
CA MET A 232 -19.79 10.30 9.59
C MET A 232 -20.74 9.16 9.97
N ALA A 233 -21.80 9.43 10.74
CA ALA A 233 -22.80 8.41 11.07
C ALA A 233 -23.61 7.95 9.84
N ARG A 234 -23.79 8.81 8.83
CA ARG A 234 -24.40 8.43 7.54
C ARG A 234 -23.43 7.62 6.68
N LEU A 235 -22.18 8.05 6.61
CA LEU A 235 -21.11 7.43 5.84
C LEU A 235 -20.79 6.03 6.38
N ARG A 236 -20.71 5.85 7.71
CA ARG A 236 -20.61 4.53 8.36
C ARG A 236 -21.76 3.59 7.97
N ARG A 237 -23.00 4.09 7.90
CA ARG A 237 -24.18 3.30 7.47
C ARG A 237 -24.12 2.89 5.99
N GLN A 238 -23.40 3.65 5.15
CA GLN A 238 -23.22 3.36 3.73
C GLN A 238 -22.01 2.45 3.46
N LEU A 239 -20.95 2.54 4.27
CA LEU A 239 -19.74 1.73 4.15
C LEU A 239 -19.88 0.33 4.75
N VAL A 240 -20.77 0.11 5.71
CA VAL A 240 -21.13 -1.25 6.12
C VAL A 240 -21.76 -1.93 4.91
N PRO A 241 -21.19 -3.02 4.38
CA PRO A 241 -21.77 -3.70 3.24
C PRO A 241 -23.20 -4.07 3.63
N LYS A 242 -24.19 -3.56 2.88
CA LYS A 242 -25.54 -4.11 2.92
C LYS A 242 -25.37 -5.59 2.64
N GLN A 243 -25.44 -6.42 3.69
CA GLN A 243 -25.59 -7.85 3.52
C GLN A 243 -26.74 -8.02 2.54
N SER A 244 -26.40 -8.52 1.35
CA SER A 244 -27.36 -8.82 0.31
C SER A 244 -28.45 -9.65 0.95
N ALA A 245 -29.65 -9.07 1.09
CA ALA A 245 -30.79 -9.81 1.60
C ALA A 245 -30.90 -11.12 0.81
N PRO A 246 -31.10 -12.28 1.46
CA PRO A 246 -31.23 -13.55 0.75
C PRO A 246 -32.36 -13.39 -0.27
N ARG A 247 -32.05 -13.62 -1.56
CA ARG A 247 -33.05 -13.65 -2.62
C ARG A 247 -34.12 -14.68 -2.21
N PRO A 248 -35.38 -14.29 -2.01
CA PRO A 248 -36.43 -15.26 -1.74
C PRO A 248 -36.75 -16.01 -3.04
N GLY A 249 -36.72 -17.33 -2.96
CA GLY A 249 -37.50 -18.22 -3.82
C GLY A 249 -36.98 -18.45 -5.25
N ARG A 250 -36.22 -19.53 -5.43
CA ARG A 250 -36.42 -20.41 -6.58
C ARG A 250 -36.79 -21.79 -6.05
N THR A 251 -38.09 -22.04 -5.99
CA THR A 251 -38.65 -23.38 -5.81
C THR A 251 -38.28 -24.22 -7.05
N PRO A 252 -37.70 -25.43 -6.92
CA PRO A 252 -37.55 -26.31 -8.06
C PRO A 252 -38.93 -26.89 -8.40
N ALA A 253 -39.37 -26.69 -9.64
CA ALA A 253 -40.50 -27.43 -10.19
C ALA A 253 -40.08 -28.89 -10.35
N GLN A 254 -40.93 -29.79 -9.83
CA GLN A 254 -40.91 -31.23 -10.05
C GLN A 254 -41.35 -31.56 -11.48
#